data_AF-A0A9X3WHE2-F1
#
_entry.id   AF-A0A9X3WHE2-F1
#
_cell.length_a   1.000
_cell.length_b   1.000
_cell.length_c   1.000
_cell.angle_alpha   90.00
_cell.angle_beta   90.00
_cell.angle_gamma   90.00
#
_symmetry.space_group_name_H-M   'P 1'
#
loop_
_entity.id
_entity.type
_entity.pdbx_description
1 polymer ?
#
loop_
_entity_poly.entity_id
_entity_poly.type
_entity_poly.pdbx_seq_one_letter_code
_entity_poly.pdbx_strand_id
1 'polypeptide(L)'
;MNFKKSLFLLVVVSLIATLFSQSSVLFAIQAKDRFKAKTEITSSSITLNWDKIGTEYKIYRDGNLIGETKENSFVDATIKADVLYKYLIAAYDDKKITDIVRISTKAKTSLDKGSLKKENQNNTLDMTIESVAGSNFITLNWPKIPDDDNVYQVYRNGSLIANVSDTQFTDQDVVSSTRYRYNVIGKKKLSDDDVNKIKKELKKKHDNNVSDEKLLKLENTYEAIKFVKTLDSDLQTNFEVSRLKEANFITMSSDSPYFSFRYMTFIPDYRVPNPFQSGTYFLGNNRSYDVLSYDYKTLQNIDVTFDQPLYSTYRQRTGVGTTYLVDEDNNFLSSKTANCTADNGAYDLYLLSPNSYETDKKQFGAGGDCGIPYNDNITPDITYYYDAWIERDGDWRVKGSHDKAPAHEFYIYDGSIGSYTTIFQHGFDGNFNNLFPFYPNWTFDISG
;
A
#
# COMPACT_ATOMS: atom_id res chain seq x y z
N MET A 1 -15.52 38.40 83.61
CA MET A 1 -16.69 39.28 83.43
C MET A 1 -16.80 39.54 81.93
N ASN A 2 -17.77 39.08 81.13
CA ASN A 2 -19.13 38.60 81.39
C ASN A 2 -19.54 37.52 80.37
N PHE A 3 -20.41 36.63 80.85
CA PHE A 3 -21.12 35.56 80.16
C PHE A 3 -22.21 36.07 79.19
N LYS A 4 -22.46 35.32 78.10
CA LYS A 4 -23.76 34.74 77.62
C LYS A 4 -23.59 34.29 76.15
N LYS A 5 -23.54 32.98 75.81
CA LYS A 5 -24.64 32.01 75.60
C LYS A 5 -25.79 32.64 74.79
N SER A 6 -26.11 32.28 73.54
CA SER A 6 -26.73 31.04 73.00
C SER A 6 -27.45 31.53 71.71
N LEU A 7 -27.57 30.88 70.55
CA LEU A 7 -28.19 29.60 70.19
C LEU A 7 -28.17 29.49 68.62
N PHE A 8 -28.34 28.27 68.07
CA PHE A 8 -28.44 27.84 66.63
C PHE A 8 -27.10 27.65 65.88
N LEU A 9 -26.55 26.45 65.66
CA LEU A 9 -27.04 25.12 65.26
C LEU A 9 -27.63 25.06 63.82
N LEU A 10 -26.94 24.28 62.95
CA LEU A 10 -27.26 23.89 61.56
C LEU A 10 -27.31 25.08 60.57
N VAL A 11 -26.44 25.24 59.57
CA VAL A 11 -26.01 24.31 58.51
C VAL A 11 -24.66 24.82 57.97
N VAL A 12 -23.56 24.11 58.20
CA VAL A 12 -22.26 24.36 57.54
C VAL A 12 -21.76 23.05 56.96
N VAL A 13 -22.48 22.52 55.98
CA VAL A 13 -21.99 21.55 54.99
C VAL A 13 -22.74 21.81 53.67
N SER A 14 -22.51 22.96 53.04
CA SER A 14 -22.86 23.16 51.61
C SER A 14 -22.27 24.45 51.01
N LEU A 15 -21.06 24.86 51.42
CA LEU A 15 -20.43 26.06 50.84
C LEU A 15 -18.94 25.86 50.51
N ILE A 16 -18.61 24.68 49.97
CA ILE A 16 -17.37 24.44 49.19
C ILE A 16 -17.74 23.53 47.99
N ALA A 17 -18.87 23.84 47.32
CA ALA A 17 -19.31 23.12 46.12
C ALA A 17 -20.00 24.02 45.08
N THR A 18 -19.76 25.34 45.13
CA THR A 18 -20.34 26.30 44.16
C THR A 18 -19.35 27.41 43.80
N LEU A 19 -18.08 27.06 43.63
CA LEU A 19 -17.06 27.93 43.00
C LEU A 19 -16.14 27.16 42.02
N PHE A 20 -16.66 26.04 41.50
CA PHE A 20 -16.16 25.36 40.30
C PHE A 20 -17.34 24.96 39.41
N SER A 21 -18.19 25.92 39.11
CA SER A 21 -19.05 25.85 37.94
C SER A 21 -19.12 27.26 37.39
N GLN A 22 -18.88 27.40 36.09
CA GLN A 22 -18.80 28.67 35.36
C GLN A 22 -17.43 29.35 35.29
N SER A 23 -16.44 28.62 34.77
CA SER A 23 -15.43 29.21 33.88
C SER A 23 -14.81 28.15 32.97
N SER A 24 -15.63 27.25 32.44
CA SER A 24 -15.38 26.70 31.11
C SER A 24 -15.97 27.68 30.10
N VAL A 25 -15.24 28.78 29.85
CA VAL A 25 -15.36 29.46 28.55
C VAL A 25 -14.89 28.43 27.54
N LEU A 26 -15.84 27.62 27.06
CA LEU A 26 -15.67 26.85 25.86
C LEU A 26 -15.33 27.86 24.77
N PHE A 27 -14.06 27.97 24.43
CA PHE A 27 -13.71 28.09 23.02
C PHE A 27 -14.13 26.76 22.40
N ALA A 28 -15.43 26.63 22.13
CA ALA A 28 -15.84 25.85 20.99
C ALA A 28 -15.23 26.60 19.80
N ILE A 29 -14.03 26.21 19.41
CA ILE A 29 -13.69 26.26 18.00
C ILE A 29 -14.86 25.52 17.37
N GLN A 30 -15.76 26.28 16.75
CA GLN A 30 -16.75 25.72 15.86
C GLN A 30 -15.93 24.85 14.92
N ALA A 31 -16.01 23.52 15.09
CA ALA A 31 -15.39 22.61 14.17
C ALA A 31 -16.06 22.94 12.85
N LYS A 32 -15.37 23.73 12.02
CA LYS A 32 -15.81 24.03 10.68
C LYS A 32 -16.18 22.69 10.08
N ASP A 33 -17.44 22.54 9.67
CA ASP A 33 -17.90 21.30 9.07
C ASP A 33 -16.89 20.93 7.99
N ARG A 34 -16.24 19.77 8.19
CA ARG A 34 -15.11 19.36 7.38
C ARG A 34 -15.58 19.29 5.93
N PHE A 35 -14.75 19.72 4.98
CA PHE A 35 -15.08 19.63 3.56
C PHE A 35 -15.13 18.16 3.10
N LYS A 36 -16.28 17.52 3.27
CA LYS A 36 -16.48 16.13 2.88
C LYS A 36 -16.76 16.04 1.39
N ALA A 37 -16.13 15.05 0.77
CA ALA A 37 -16.39 14.69 -0.61
C ALA A 37 -16.45 13.17 -0.75
N LYS A 38 -17.06 12.72 -1.83
CA LYS A 38 -17.14 11.31 -2.24
C LYS A 38 -17.13 11.23 -3.77
N THR A 39 -16.79 10.06 -4.30
CA THR A 39 -16.83 9.84 -5.75
C THR A 39 -17.78 8.72 -6.15
N GLU A 40 -18.28 8.82 -7.39
CA GLU A 40 -18.95 7.74 -8.10
C GLU A 40 -18.16 7.46 -9.37
N ILE A 41 -17.65 6.24 -9.49
CA ILE A 41 -16.60 5.90 -10.46
C ILE A 41 -17.14 4.89 -11.47
N THR A 42 -16.94 5.19 -12.75
CA THR A 42 -17.12 4.26 -13.87
C THR A 42 -15.79 4.11 -14.64
N SER A 43 -15.81 3.37 -15.75
CA SER A 43 -14.63 3.25 -16.63
C SER A 43 -14.42 4.47 -17.54
N SER A 44 -15.39 5.39 -17.60
CA SER A 44 -15.37 6.54 -18.52
C SER A 44 -15.83 7.85 -17.87
N SER A 45 -16.16 7.84 -16.58
CA SER A 45 -16.48 9.04 -15.82
C SER A 45 -16.15 8.90 -14.35
N ILE A 46 -15.78 10.03 -13.74
CA ILE A 46 -15.70 10.20 -12.29
C ILE A 46 -16.62 11.35 -11.91
N THR A 47 -17.62 11.05 -11.08
CA THR A 47 -18.50 12.08 -10.51
C THR A 47 -18.00 12.41 -9.12
N LEU A 48 -17.65 13.68 -8.91
CA LEU A 48 -17.25 14.23 -7.62
C LEU A 48 -18.48 14.86 -6.96
N ASN A 49 -18.78 14.51 -5.72
CA ASN A 49 -19.87 15.09 -4.94
C ASN A 49 -19.34 15.56 -3.59
N TRP A 50 -19.83 16.70 -3.09
CA TRP A 50 -19.35 17.27 -1.84
C TRP A 50 -20.42 18.04 -1.07
N ASP A 51 -20.12 18.37 0.19
CA ASP A 51 -20.98 19.20 1.03
C ASP A 51 -20.97 20.66 0.55
N LYS A 52 -22.14 21.31 0.55
CA LYS A 52 -22.27 22.71 0.11
C LYS A 52 -21.72 23.67 1.16
N ILE A 53 -20.42 23.97 1.07
CA ILE A 53 -19.66 24.83 2.00
C ILE A 53 -19.14 26.14 1.36
N GLY A 54 -19.61 26.43 0.15
CA GLY A 54 -19.29 27.64 -0.60
C GLY A 54 -20.34 27.95 -1.66
N THR A 55 -20.24 29.13 -2.25
CA THR A 55 -21.09 29.65 -3.33
C THR A 55 -20.56 29.31 -4.72
N GLU A 56 -19.27 28.98 -4.83
CA GLU A 56 -18.59 28.59 -6.06
C GLU A 56 -17.49 27.55 -5.77
N TYR A 57 -17.21 26.69 -6.74
CA TYR A 57 -16.21 25.64 -6.63
C TYR A 57 -15.35 25.59 -7.88
N LYS A 58 -14.04 25.37 -7.68
CA LYS A 58 -13.09 25.10 -8.76
C LYS A 58 -12.53 23.70 -8.61
N ILE A 59 -12.56 22.95 -9.71
CA ILE A 59 -12.15 21.55 -9.77
C ILE A 59 -10.89 21.45 -10.60
N TYR A 60 -9.85 20.90 -9.99
CA TYR A 60 -8.58 20.62 -10.63
C TYR A 60 -8.38 19.12 -10.72
N ARG A 61 -7.79 18.66 -11.82
CA ARG A 61 -7.31 17.29 -11.99
C ARG A 61 -5.85 17.34 -12.43
N ASP A 62 -5.00 16.63 -11.71
CA ASP A 62 -3.55 16.54 -11.98
C ASP A 62 -2.93 17.94 -12.16
N GLY A 63 -3.31 18.86 -11.26
CA GLY A 63 -2.89 20.26 -11.25
C GLY A 63 -3.58 21.20 -12.24
N ASN A 64 -4.39 20.71 -13.18
CA ASN A 64 -5.05 21.54 -14.20
C ASN A 64 -6.51 21.84 -13.84
N LEU A 65 -6.95 23.09 -14.03
CA LEU A 65 -8.36 23.47 -13.84
C LEU A 65 -9.19 22.80 -14.95
N ILE A 66 -10.15 21.97 -14.57
CA ILE A 66 -11.04 21.27 -15.51
C ILE A 66 -12.50 21.75 -15.43
N GLY A 67 -12.84 22.53 -14.42
CA GLY A 67 -14.19 23.09 -14.31
C GLY A 67 -14.39 24.06 -13.16
N GLU A 68 -15.43 24.88 -13.31
CA GLU A 68 -15.97 25.77 -12.28
C GLU A 68 -17.49 25.54 -12.19
N THR A 69 -18.05 25.53 -10.99
CA THR A 69 -19.48 25.27 -10.79
C THR A 69 -20.00 25.95 -9.52
N LYS A 70 -21.30 26.24 -9.48
CA LYS A 70 -22.02 26.67 -8.26
C LYS A 70 -22.79 25.52 -7.60
N GLU A 71 -22.88 24.39 -8.29
CA GLU A 71 -23.45 23.15 -7.77
C GLU A 71 -22.42 22.41 -6.92
N ASN A 72 -22.89 21.53 -6.06
CA ASN A 72 -22.03 20.71 -5.18
C ASN A 72 -21.66 19.35 -5.80
N SER A 73 -21.61 19.30 -7.13
CA SER A 73 -21.27 18.12 -7.92
C SER A 73 -20.59 18.51 -9.22
N PHE A 74 -19.68 17.66 -9.71
CA PHE A 74 -19.01 17.80 -10.99
C PHE A 74 -18.74 16.43 -11.62
N VAL A 75 -19.03 16.29 -12.92
CA VAL A 75 -18.79 15.05 -13.68
C VAL A 75 -17.60 15.26 -14.60
N ASP A 76 -16.52 14.53 -14.36
CA ASP A 76 -15.41 14.42 -15.29
C ASP A 76 -15.60 13.21 -16.21
N ALA A 77 -16.05 13.45 -17.44
CA ALA A 77 -16.23 12.43 -18.47
C ALA A 77 -15.06 12.36 -19.47
N THR A 78 -13.93 13.00 -19.15
CA THR A 78 -12.73 13.04 -20.01
C THR A 78 -11.64 12.06 -19.59
N ILE A 79 -11.96 11.18 -18.65
CA ILE A 79 -11.04 10.20 -18.08
C ILE A 79 -10.87 8.97 -18.97
N LYS A 80 -9.78 8.24 -18.73
CA LYS A 80 -9.49 6.93 -19.29
C LYS A 80 -9.68 5.85 -18.23
N ALA A 81 -10.08 4.67 -18.66
CA ALA A 81 -10.24 3.51 -17.78
C ALA A 81 -8.90 3.09 -17.15
N ASP A 82 -8.95 2.56 -15.92
CA ASP A 82 -7.77 2.05 -15.18
C ASP A 82 -6.60 3.05 -15.03
N VAL A 83 -6.95 4.33 -14.88
CA VAL A 83 -6.02 5.42 -14.58
C VAL A 83 -6.29 5.98 -13.19
N LEU A 84 -5.21 6.22 -12.44
CA LEU A 84 -5.27 6.94 -11.16
C LEU A 84 -5.39 8.44 -11.46
N TYR A 85 -6.30 9.10 -10.76
CA TYR A 85 -6.53 10.53 -10.89
C TYR A 85 -6.44 11.19 -9.53
N LYS A 86 -5.89 12.41 -9.53
CA LYS A 86 -5.88 13.28 -8.36
C LYS A 86 -6.71 14.52 -8.63
N TYR A 87 -7.79 14.65 -7.87
CA TYR A 87 -8.63 15.84 -7.89
C TYR A 87 -8.33 16.75 -6.70
N LEU A 88 -8.45 18.05 -6.93
CA LEU A 88 -8.51 19.06 -5.88
C LEU A 88 -9.78 19.87 -6.11
N ILE A 89 -10.61 19.97 -5.07
CA ILE A 89 -11.80 20.81 -5.08
C ILE A 89 -11.54 21.95 -4.12
N ALA A 90 -11.60 23.17 -4.62
CA ALA A 90 -11.52 24.39 -3.82
C ALA A 90 -12.90 25.04 -3.77
N ALA A 91 -13.44 25.22 -2.57
CA ALA A 91 -14.69 25.92 -2.32
C ALA A 91 -14.40 27.42 -2.09
N TYR A 92 -15.29 28.28 -2.57
CA TYR A 92 -15.16 29.73 -2.50
C TYR A 92 -16.43 30.39 -1.98
N ASP A 93 -16.23 31.46 -1.21
CA ASP A 93 -17.24 32.48 -0.88
C ASP A 93 -16.66 33.87 -1.11
N ASP A 94 -17.38 34.70 -1.86
CA ASP A 94 -16.94 36.05 -2.24
C ASP A 94 -15.50 36.11 -2.75
N LYS A 95 -15.14 35.16 -3.63
CA LYS A 95 -13.80 34.97 -4.24
C LYS A 95 -12.69 34.60 -3.25
N LYS A 96 -13.02 34.29 -2.00
CA LYS A 96 -12.08 33.76 -1.01
C LYS A 96 -12.28 32.26 -0.89
N ILE A 97 -11.17 31.53 -0.88
CA ILE A 97 -11.22 30.09 -0.61
C ILE A 97 -11.76 29.89 0.80
N THR A 98 -12.83 29.11 0.92
CA THR A 98 -13.32 28.67 2.21
C THR A 98 -12.56 27.42 2.62
N ASP A 99 -12.57 26.37 1.82
CA ASP A 99 -11.88 25.12 2.14
C ASP A 99 -11.42 24.39 0.88
N ILE A 100 -10.53 23.41 1.05
CA ILE A 100 -9.99 22.57 -0.01
C ILE A 100 -10.04 21.11 0.43
N VAL A 101 -10.32 20.22 -0.52
CA VAL A 101 -10.17 18.77 -0.34
C VAL A 101 -9.43 18.17 -1.51
N ARG A 102 -8.57 17.18 -1.23
CA ARG A 102 -7.92 16.36 -2.27
C ARG A 102 -8.60 15.00 -2.34
N ILE A 103 -8.74 14.48 -3.54
CA ILE A 103 -9.28 13.14 -3.80
C ILE A 103 -8.29 12.40 -4.67
N SER A 104 -7.88 11.21 -4.26
CA SER A 104 -7.14 10.29 -5.13
C SER A 104 -7.99 9.05 -5.33
N THR A 105 -8.30 8.75 -6.60
CA THR A 105 -9.19 7.66 -6.98
C THR A 105 -8.73 7.05 -8.30
N LYS A 106 -9.24 5.87 -8.65
CA LYS A 106 -8.90 5.18 -9.89
C LYS A 106 -10.15 4.91 -10.71
N ALA A 107 -10.13 5.26 -11.99
CA ALA A 107 -11.17 4.85 -12.92
C ALA A 107 -11.28 3.33 -12.98
N LYS A 108 -12.50 2.80 -13.14
CA LYS A 108 -12.70 1.35 -13.27
C LYS A 108 -12.09 0.84 -14.57
N THR A 109 -11.66 -0.42 -14.57
CA THR A 109 -11.20 -1.09 -15.79
C THR A 109 -12.35 -1.19 -16.80
N SER A 110 -12.05 -0.99 -18.09
CA SER A 110 -13.01 -1.23 -19.17
C SER A 110 -13.21 -2.74 -19.32
N LEU A 111 -14.45 -3.21 -19.23
CA LEU A 111 -14.77 -4.61 -19.50
C LEU A 111 -14.81 -4.83 -21.02
N ASP A 112 -13.68 -5.21 -21.61
CA ASP A 112 -13.67 -5.70 -22.99
C ASP A 112 -14.28 -7.11 -23.03
N LYS A 113 -15.40 -7.27 -23.74
CA LYS A 113 -16.15 -8.54 -23.89
C LYS A 113 -15.37 -9.66 -24.61
N GLY A 114 -14.09 -9.46 -24.97
CA GLY A 114 -13.33 -10.33 -25.87
C GLY A 114 -12.11 -11.06 -25.30
N SER A 115 -11.64 -10.75 -24.09
CA SER A 115 -10.37 -11.31 -23.57
C SER A 115 -10.54 -12.01 -22.22
N LEU A 116 -11.26 -13.13 -22.22
CA LEU A 116 -11.11 -14.15 -21.18
C LEU A 116 -10.18 -15.25 -21.71
N LYS A 117 -8.87 -15.00 -21.71
CA LYS A 117 -7.92 -16.11 -21.64
C LYS A 117 -7.81 -16.52 -20.16
N LYS A 118 -8.20 -17.76 -19.87
CA LYS A 118 -7.94 -18.41 -18.58
C LYS A 118 -6.42 -18.49 -18.40
N GLU A 119 -5.86 -17.64 -17.55
CA GLU A 119 -4.56 -17.87 -16.94
C GLU A 119 -4.54 -17.20 -15.56
N ASN A 120 -4.32 -18.03 -14.54
CA ASN A 120 -4.14 -17.77 -13.09
C ASN A 120 -5.13 -16.81 -12.40
N GLN A 121 -6.03 -17.40 -11.62
CA GLN A 121 -7.13 -16.75 -10.87
C GLN A 121 -6.74 -15.75 -9.76
N ASN A 122 -5.49 -15.31 -9.69
CA ASN A 122 -5.04 -14.30 -8.71
C ASN A 122 -4.79 -12.91 -9.30
N ASN A 123 -4.95 -12.69 -10.62
CA ASN A 123 -4.57 -11.42 -11.27
C ASN A 123 -5.73 -10.42 -11.51
N THR A 124 -6.93 -10.67 -10.97
CA THR A 124 -8.14 -9.86 -11.22
C THR A 124 -8.66 -9.07 -10.02
N LEU A 125 -8.08 -9.25 -8.83
CA LEU A 125 -8.55 -8.55 -7.63
C LEU A 125 -7.95 -7.15 -7.56
N ASP A 126 -8.78 -6.15 -7.82
CA ASP A 126 -8.45 -4.74 -7.68
C ASP A 126 -8.82 -4.28 -6.26
N MET A 127 -7.83 -3.94 -5.44
CA MET A 127 -8.02 -3.50 -4.05
C MET A 127 -7.63 -2.04 -3.85
N THR A 128 -7.51 -1.28 -4.93
CA THR A 128 -7.10 0.14 -4.89
C THR A 128 -7.96 0.93 -3.91
N ILE A 129 -7.31 1.60 -2.95
CA ILE A 129 -7.96 2.49 -1.99
C ILE A 129 -8.12 3.88 -2.61
N GLU A 130 -9.36 4.38 -2.61
CA GLU A 130 -9.66 5.79 -2.80
C GLU A 130 -9.42 6.54 -1.49
N SER A 131 -8.93 7.77 -1.59
CA SER A 131 -8.73 8.65 -0.44
C SER A 131 -9.30 10.04 -0.68
N VAL A 132 -9.86 10.63 0.37
CA VAL A 132 -10.30 12.02 0.44
C VAL A 132 -9.59 12.67 1.62
N ALA A 133 -8.75 13.66 1.38
CA ALA A 133 -7.87 14.26 2.37
C ALA A 133 -8.11 15.76 2.54
N GLY A 134 -8.36 16.16 3.77
CA GLY A 134 -8.34 17.54 4.24
C GLY A 134 -7.02 17.89 4.93
N SER A 135 -6.99 19.01 5.66
CA SER A 135 -5.85 19.39 6.50
C SER A 135 -5.78 18.61 7.82
N ASN A 136 -6.91 18.06 8.29
CA ASN A 136 -7.03 17.38 9.58
C ASN A 136 -7.89 16.11 9.52
N PHE A 137 -8.13 15.56 8.33
CA PHE A 137 -8.81 14.28 8.18
C PHE A 137 -8.35 13.56 6.92
N ILE A 138 -8.45 12.23 6.94
CA ILE A 138 -8.33 11.38 5.76
C ILE A 138 -9.48 10.37 5.80
N THR A 139 -10.33 10.38 4.78
CA THR A 139 -11.31 9.31 4.53
C THR A 139 -10.74 8.36 3.50
N LEU A 140 -10.80 7.06 3.80
CA LEU A 140 -10.40 5.97 2.93
C LEU A 140 -11.65 5.20 2.51
N ASN A 141 -11.74 4.86 1.23
CA ASN A 141 -12.77 3.97 0.70
C ASN A 141 -12.09 2.86 -0.08
N TRP A 142 -12.47 1.61 0.15
CA TRP A 142 -11.90 0.46 -0.55
C TRP A 142 -13.00 -0.45 -1.09
N PRO A 143 -12.72 -1.24 -2.15
CA PRO A 143 -13.63 -2.30 -2.57
C PRO A 143 -13.65 -3.42 -1.51
N LYS A 144 -14.61 -4.34 -1.61
CA LYS A 144 -14.63 -5.51 -0.73
C LYS A 144 -13.35 -6.34 -0.92
N ILE A 145 -12.50 -6.38 0.10
CA ILE A 145 -11.31 -7.24 0.15
C ILE A 145 -11.74 -8.62 0.67
N PRO A 146 -11.23 -9.74 0.10
CA PRO A 146 -11.55 -11.08 0.58
C PRO A 146 -11.16 -11.25 2.05
N ASP A 147 -12.13 -11.71 2.82
CA ASP A 147 -12.01 -11.88 4.26
C ASP A 147 -13.13 -12.84 4.75
N ASP A 148 -12.88 -13.58 5.83
CA ASP A 148 -13.84 -14.57 6.36
C ASP A 148 -14.86 -14.00 7.35
N ASP A 149 -14.48 -13.00 8.15
CA ASP A 149 -15.31 -12.45 9.23
C ASP A 149 -15.94 -11.08 8.88
N ASN A 150 -15.58 -10.54 7.72
CA ASN A 150 -15.91 -9.20 7.24
C ASN A 150 -15.44 -8.10 8.20
N VAL A 151 -14.29 -8.29 8.87
CA VAL A 151 -13.65 -7.29 9.73
C VAL A 151 -12.28 -6.93 9.16
N TYR A 152 -12.15 -5.70 8.69
CA TYR A 152 -10.90 -5.16 8.19
C TYR A 152 -10.07 -4.53 9.30
N GLN A 153 -8.79 -4.87 9.34
CA GLN A 153 -7.82 -4.19 10.20
C GLN A 153 -7.24 -2.99 9.46
N VAL A 154 -7.36 -1.79 10.05
CA VAL A 154 -6.83 -0.55 9.49
C VAL A 154 -5.62 -0.10 10.29
N TYR A 155 -4.47 0.00 9.63
CA TYR A 155 -3.23 0.49 10.22
C TYR A 155 -2.85 1.84 9.63
N ARG A 156 -2.19 2.67 10.44
CA ARG A 156 -1.54 3.92 10.03
C ARG A 156 -0.08 3.88 10.45
N ASN A 157 0.83 4.04 9.50
CA ASN A 157 2.28 4.00 9.74
C ASN A 157 2.71 2.77 10.55
N GLY A 158 2.11 1.61 10.25
CA GLY A 158 2.39 0.33 10.93
C GLY A 158 1.67 0.11 12.27
N SER A 159 0.95 1.10 12.80
CA SER A 159 0.16 0.95 14.04
C SER A 159 -1.31 0.67 13.73
N LEU A 160 -1.91 -0.34 14.37
CA LEU A 160 -3.35 -0.63 14.26
C LEU A 160 -4.14 0.53 14.88
N ILE A 161 -5.05 1.12 14.10
CA ILE A 161 -5.88 2.25 14.56
C ILE A 161 -7.37 1.93 14.60
N ALA A 162 -7.83 0.91 13.85
CA ALA A 162 -9.23 0.49 13.87
C ALA A 162 -9.42 -0.95 13.39
N ASN A 163 -10.53 -1.56 13.84
CA ASN A 163 -11.14 -2.72 13.19
C ASN A 163 -12.52 -2.27 12.71
N VAL A 164 -12.83 -2.45 11.43
CA VAL A 164 -14.08 -1.95 10.83
C VAL A 164 -14.75 -3.02 9.99
N SER A 165 -16.08 -3.06 10.01
CA SER A 165 -16.87 -3.96 9.15
C SER A 165 -17.31 -3.31 7.83
N ASP A 166 -17.26 -1.98 7.77
CA ASP A 166 -17.56 -1.21 6.58
C ASP A 166 -16.32 -1.11 5.68
N THR A 167 -16.53 -0.83 4.39
CA THR A 167 -15.45 -0.60 3.43
C THR A 167 -15.02 0.87 3.34
N GLN A 168 -15.20 1.60 4.45
CA GLN A 168 -14.85 3.00 4.61
C GLN A 168 -14.33 3.23 6.02
N PHE A 169 -13.33 4.09 6.14
CA PHE A 169 -12.83 4.58 7.43
C PHE A 169 -12.41 6.05 7.32
N THR A 170 -12.69 6.84 8.35
CA THR A 170 -12.22 8.24 8.43
C THR A 170 -11.30 8.42 9.62
N ASP A 171 -10.04 8.70 9.34
CA ASP A 171 -9.06 9.12 10.33
C ASP A 171 -9.17 10.62 10.57
N GLN A 172 -9.35 11.01 11.82
CA GLN A 172 -9.48 12.40 12.26
C GLN A 172 -8.31 12.88 13.11
N ASP A 173 -7.36 11.98 13.41
CA ASP A 173 -6.20 12.22 14.26
C ASP A 173 -4.95 12.47 13.41
N VAL A 174 -5.12 13.05 12.23
CA VAL A 174 -4.06 13.40 11.30
C VAL A 174 -3.72 14.88 11.41
N VAL A 175 -2.45 15.21 11.18
CA VAL A 175 -1.96 16.58 11.16
C VAL A 175 -1.74 17.06 9.73
N SER A 176 -1.76 18.37 9.52
CA SER A 176 -1.59 19.00 8.21
C SER A 176 -0.19 18.73 7.63
N SER A 177 -0.08 18.85 6.30
CA SER A 177 1.17 18.72 5.53
C SER A 177 1.97 17.42 5.78
N THR A 178 1.31 16.36 6.25
CA THR A 178 1.96 15.11 6.67
C THR A 178 1.56 13.94 5.76
N ARG A 179 2.55 13.14 5.36
CA ARG A 179 2.32 11.90 4.58
C ARG A 179 2.09 10.74 5.53
N TYR A 180 1.03 10.00 5.29
CA TYR A 180 0.64 8.80 6.01
C TYR A 180 0.61 7.60 5.07
N ARG A 181 0.95 6.42 5.61
CA ARG A 181 0.76 5.12 4.97
C ARG A 181 -0.36 4.39 5.68
N TYR A 182 -1.44 4.09 4.96
CA TYR A 182 -2.54 3.29 5.48
C TYR A 182 -2.52 1.89 4.90
N ASN A 183 -2.83 0.90 5.75
CA ASN A 183 -2.95 -0.49 5.36
C ASN A 183 -4.34 -0.98 5.75
N VAL A 184 -5.03 -1.63 4.82
CA VAL A 184 -6.30 -2.31 5.06
C VAL A 184 -6.09 -3.79 4.77
N ILE A 185 -6.21 -4.62 5.80
CA ILE A 185 -5.89 -6.05 5.73
C ILE A 185 -7.18 -6.88 5.84
N GLY A 186 -7.37 -7.81 4.90
CA GLY A 186 -8.33 -8.91 4.98
C GLY A 186 -7.61 -10.27 5.00
N LYS A 187 -8.17 -11.23 5.72
CA LYS A 187 -7.62 -12.59 5.84
C LYS A 187 -8.67 -13.62 5.51
N LYS A 188 -8.28 -14.57 4.65
CA LYS A 188 -9.18 -15.62 4.18
C LYS A 188 -8.53 -16.98 4.35
N LYS A 189 -9.19 -17.89 5.07
CA LYS A 189 -8.74 -19.27 5.19
C LYS A 189 -8.66 -19.94 3.83
N LEU A 190 -7.74 -20.91 3.75
CA LEU A 190 -7.67 -21.79 2.59
C LEU A 190 -8.96 -22.59 2.44
N SER A 191 -9.32 -22.88 1.19
CA SER A 191 -10.38 -23.84 0.90
C SER A 191 -9.94 -25.26 1.29
N ASP A 192 -10.90 -26.14 1.60
CA ASP A 192 -10.61 -27.56 1.88
C ASP A 192 -9.85 -28.22 0.71
N ASP A 193 -10.12 -27.81 -0.52
CA ASP A 193 -9.43 -28.29 -1.72
C ASP A 193 -7.95 -27.88 -1.74
N ASP A 194 -7.64 -26.64 -1.37
CA ASP A 194 -6.25 -26.16 -1.32
C ASP A 194 -5.48 -26.82 -0.18
N VAL A 195 -6.12 -26.97 0.99
CA VAL A 195 -5.56 -27.75 2.11
C VAL A 195 -5.24 -29.19 1.68
N ASN A 196 -6.15 -29.83 0.93
CA ASN A 196 -5.93 -31.20 0.43
C ASN A 196 -4.78 -31.29 -0.59
N LYS A 197 -4.58 -30.28 -1.44
CA LYS A 197 -3.41 -30.19 -2.34
C LYS A 197 -2.11 -30.09 -1.54
N ILE A 198 -2.06 -29.23 -0.52
CA ILE A 198 -0.88 -29.11 0.36
C ILE A 198 -0.56 -30.47 1.01
N LYS A 199 -1.57 -31.14 1.59
CA LYS A 199 -1.39 -32.46 2.22
C LYS A 199 -0.80 -33.50 1.25
N LYS A 200 -1.25 -33.50 -0.01
CA LYS A 200 -0.75 -34.44 -1.03
C LYS A 200 0.72 -34.19 -1.34
N GLU A 201 1.15 -32.94 -1.44
CA GLU A 201 2.54 -32.58 -1.71
C GLU A 201 3.46 -32.88 -0.52
N LEU A 202 3.04 -32.60 0.72
CA LEU A 202 3.82 -32.95 1.91
C LEU A 202 4.05 -34.47 2.01
N LYS A 203 3.02 -35.28 1.73
CA LYS A 203 3.12 -36.75 1.72
C LYS A 203 4.12 -37.29 0.70
N LYS A 204 4.17 -36.71 -0.51
CA LYS A 204 5.15 -37.11 -1.54
C LYS A 204 6.60 -36.91 -1.08
N LYS A 205 6.81 -35.99 -0.14
CA LYS A 205 8.14 -35.59 0.34
C LYS A 205 8.55 -36.27 1.65
N HIS A 206 7.75 -37.22 2.15
CA HIS A 206 7.94 -37.86 3.46
C HIS A 206 7.96 -36.86 4.64
N ASP A 207 7.46 -35.63 4.44
CA ASP A 207 7.33 -34.65 5.50
C ASP A 207 5.98 -34.85 6.22
N ASN A 208 6.01 -35.56 7.34
CA ASN A 208 4.85 -35.82 8.19
C ASN A 208 4.76 -34.85 9.38
N ASN A 209 5.59 -33.79 9.43
CA ASN A 209 5.72 -32.95 10.63
C ASN A 209 4.68 -31.82 10.73
N VAL A 210 3.84 -31.62 9.70
CA VAL A 210 2.79 -30.60 9.72
C VAL A 210 1.45 -31.23 10.10
N SER A 211 0.89 -30.85 11.26
CA SER A 211 -0.40 -31.34 11.71
C SER A 211 -1.57 -30.77 10.89
N ASP A 212 -2.66 -31.53 10.78
CA ASP A 212 -3.91 -31.08 10.15
C ASP A 212 -4.45 -29.79 10.78
N GLU A 213 -4.29 -29.63 12.09
CA GLU A 213 -4.67 -28.40 12.81
C GLU A 213 -3.85 -27.17 12.35
N LYS A 214 -2.56 -27.35 12.05
CA LYS A 214 -1.70 -26.27 11.55
C LYS A 214 -2.09 -25.86 10.13
N LEU A 215 -2.48 -26.82 9.29
CA LEU A 215 -2.95 -26.55 7.93
C LEU A 215 -4.27 -25.79 7.90
N LEU A 216 -5.19 -26.08 8.84
CA LEU A 216 -6.47 -25.36 8.96
C LEU A 216 -6.34 -23.91 9.44
N LYS A 217 -5.16 -23.51 9.94
CA LYS A 217 -4.85 -22.14 10.35
C LYS A 217 -4.16 -21.33 9.25
N LEU A 218 -3.91 -21.92 8.08
CA LEU A 218 -3.32 -21.23 6.95
C LEU A 218 -4.34 -20.28 6.31
N GLU A 219 -3.90 -19.06 6.05
CA GLU A 219 -4.74 -17.97 5.54
C GLU A 219 -4.03 -17.20 4.43
N ASN A 220 -4.75 -16.93 3.34
CA ASN A 220 -4.36 -15.92 2.36
C ASN A 220 -4.50 -14.54 3.01
N THR A 221 -3.50 -13.70 2.78
CA THR A 221 -3.51 -12.33 3.30
C THR A 221 -3.64 -11.38 2.12
N TYR A 222 -4.64 -10.51 2.19
CA TYR A 222 -4.92 -9.48 1.19
C TYR A 222 -4.70 -8.12 1.83
N GLU A 223 -3.79 -7.33 1.27
CA GLU A 223 -3.40 -6.06 1.86
C GLU A 223 -3.47 -4.93 0.83
N ALA A 224 -4.38 -4.00 1.06
CA ALA A 224 -4.47 -2.77 0.29
C ALA A 224 -3.72 -1.66 1.02
N ILE A 225 -2.88 -0.91 0.31
CA ILE A 225 -2.04 0.14 0.91
C ILE A 225 -2.20 1.44 0.14
N LYS A 226 -2.35 2.54 0.88
CA LYS A 226 -2.42 3.88 0.31
C LYS A 226 -1.49 4.84 1.02
N PHE A 227 -0.69 5.56 0.24
CA PHE A 227 -0.01 6.74 0.72
C PHE A 227 -0.90 7.96 0.48
N VAL A 228 -1.08 8.77 1.52
CA VAL A 228 -1.93 9.97 1.47
C VAL A 228 -1.20 11.11 2.18
N LYS A 229 -1.14 12.28 1.55
CA LYS A 229 -0.62 13.50 2.17
C LYS A 229 -1.78 14.45 2.49
N THR A 230 -1.89 14.87 3.75
CA THR A 230 -2.87 15.87 4.19
C THR A 230 -2.60 17.23 3.55
N LEU A 231 -3.62 18.09 3.50
CA LEU A 231 -3.49 19.46 3.04
C LEU A 231 -2.72 20.31 4.05
N ASP A 232 -2.05 21.33 3.54
CA ASP A 232 -1.48 22.36 4.38
C ASP A 232 -2.62 23.20 4.98
N SER A 233 -2.53 23.54 6.27
CA SER A 233 -3.50 24.40 6.94
C SER A 233 -3.48 25.82 6.38
N ASP A 234 -2.33 26.28 5.89
CA ASP A 234 -2.15 27.66 5.42
C ASP A 234 -2.76 27.86 4.03
N LEU A 235 -2.83 26.81 3.21
CA LEU A 235 -3.53 26.82 1.91
C LEU A 235 -5.04 27.09 2.04
N GLN A 236 -5.62 26.96 3.25
CA GLN A 236 -7.03 27.29 3.52
C GLN A 236 -7.26 28.78 3.82
N THR A 237 -6.21 29.58 4.06
CA THR A 237 -6.38 30.96 4.59
C THR A 237 -5.77 32.06 3.71
N ASN A 238 -4.76 31.75 2.90
CA ASN A 238 -4.15 32.65 1.94
C ASN A 238 -3.65 31.82 0.76
N PHE A 239 -3.94 32.15 -0.51
CA PHE A 239 -3.01 32.05 -1.66
C PHE A 239 -3.66 32.00 -3.05
N GLU A 240 -2.86 32.44 -4.04
CA GLU A 240 -3.07 32.29 -5.48
C GLU A 240 -2.96 30.84 -5.97
N VAL A 241 -3.73 30.52 -7.02
CA VAL A 241 -3.83 29.21 -7.68
C VAL A 241 -2.47 28.63 -8.11
N SER A 242 -1.46 29.45 -8.35
CA SER A 242 -0.10 29.04 -8.73
C SER A 242 0.59 28.20 -7.66
N ARG A 243 0.41 28.50 -6.37
CA ARG A 243 1.00 27.70 -5.27
C ARG A 243 0.29 26.37 -5.02
N LEU A 244 -0.98 26.23 -5.42
CA LEU A 244 -1.72 24.96 -5.34
C LEU A 244 -1.16 23.92 -6.31
N LYS A 245 -0.53 24.35 -7.42
CA LYS A 245 0.16 23.45 -8.34
C LYS A 245 1.45 22.94 -7.72
N GLU A 246 2.35 23.83 -7.33
CA GLU A 246 3.70 23.49 -6.81
C GLU A 246 3.71 22.78 -5.45
N ALA A 247 2.74 23.05 -4.57
CA ALA A 247 2.67 22.44 -3.24
C ALA A 247 1.95 21.07 -3.20
N ASN A 248 1.11 20.77 -4.21
CA ASN A 248 0.20 19.61 -4.20
C ASN A 248 0.47 18.60 -5.30
N PHE A 249 1.13 19.02 -6.38
CA PHE A 249 1.56 18.20 -7.49
C PHE A 249 3.04 18.53 -7.63
N ILE A 250 3.92 17.57 -7.40
CA ILE A 250 5.36 17.82 -7.44
C ILE A 250 5.67 18.33 -8.85
N THR A 251 5.90 19.62 -9.03
CA THR A 251 6.48 20.15 -10.27
C THR A 251 7.91 19.62 -10.29
N MET A 252 8.09 18.52 -11.01
CA MET A 252 9.38 17.86 -11.13
C MET A 252 10.40 18.83 -11.73
N SER A 253 11.58 18.89 -11.13
CA SER A 253 12.69 19.72 -11.60
C SER A 253 13.50 19.05 -12.71
N SER A 254 13.17 17.82 -13.10
CA SER A 254 13.86 17.05 -14.14
C SER A 254 13.04 17.06 -15.42
N ASP A 255 13.62 17.55 -16.52
CA ASP A 255 13.08 17.41 -17.87
C ASP A 255 12.99 15.93 -18.30
N SER A 256 13.63 15.01 -17.55
CA SER A 256 13.58 13.57 -17.79
C SER A 256 13.43 12.75 -16.51
N PRO A 257 12.19 12.40 -16.11
CA PRO A 257 11.97 11.65 -14.90
C PRO A 257 12.43 10.19 -15.04
N TYR A 258 13.04 9.70 -13.97
CA TYR A 258 13.63 8.37 -13.86
C TYR A 258 13.11 7.71 -12.58
N PHE A 259 12.61 6.50 -12.71
CA PHE A 259 12.17 5.68 -11.59
C PHE A 259 12.87 4.32 -11.60
N SER A 260 13.10 3.74 -10.42
CA SER A 260 13.63 2.38 -10.31
C SER A 260 12.84 1.59 -9.28
N PHE A 261 12.19 0.53 -9.73
CA PHE A 261 11.50 -0.43 -8.88
C PHE A 261 12.50 -1.50 -8.44
N ARG A 262 12.80 -1.55 -7.15
CA ARG A 262 13.81 -2.45 -6.57
C ARG A 262 13.15 -3.47 -5.64
N TYR A 263 13.05 -4.71 -6.11
CA TYR A 263 12.54 -5.85 -5.35
C TYR A 263 13.71 -6.72 -4.89
N MET A 264 13.78 -7.03 -3.61
CA MET A 264 14.77 -7.94 -3.04
C MET A 264 14.13 -8.97 -2.13
N THR A 265 14.79 -10.11 -2.02
CA THR A 265 14.51 -11.10 -0.98
C THR A 265 15.78 -11.38 -0.18
N PHE A 266 15.63 -11.76 1.07
CA PHE A 266 16.75 -12.15 1.93
C PHE A 266 16.26 -12.99 3.10
N ILE A 267 17.18 -13.71 3.74
CA ILE A 267 16.91 -14.42 4.98
C ILE A 267 17.45 -13.55 6.13
N PRO A 268 16.59 -13.01 7.02
CA PRO A 268 17.02 -12.10 8.08
C PRO A 268 17.87 -12.80 9.14
N ASP A 269 17.64 -14.09 9.38
CA ASP A 269 18.34 -14.86 10.39
C ASP A 269 19.76 -15.24 9.94
N TYR A 270 20.63 -15.54 10.90
CA TYR A 270 21.97 -16.06 10.62
C TYR A 270 21.95 -17.41 9.90
N ARG A 271 21.08 -18.33 10.33
CA ARG A 271 20.87 -19.63 9.70
C ARG A 271 19.45 -20.11 9.93
N VAL A 272 18.93 -20.90 8.99
CA VAL A 272 17.56 -21.45 9.03
C VAL A 272 17.63 -22.95 8.74
N PRO A 273 16.91 -23.80 9.49
CA PRO A 273 16.87 -25.24 9.22
C PRO A 273 16.53 -25.54 7.76
N ASN A 274 17.26 -26.48 7.14
CA ASN A 274 16.97 -26.96 5.81
C ASN A 274 15.90 -28.07 5.88
N PRO A 275 14.64 -27.82 5.46
CA PRO A 275 13.60 -28.84 5.54
C PRO A 275 13.81 -29.98 4.53
N PHE A 276 14.75 -29.83 3.58
CA PHE A 276 15.00 -30.78 2.50
C PHE A 276 16.15 -31.76 2.81
N GLN A 277 16.92 -31.51 3.87
CA GLN A 277 18.01 -32.38 4.31
C GLN A 277 18.22 -32.21 5.82
N SER A 278 17.75 -33.18 6.60
CA SER A 278 17.87 -33.18 8.06
C SER A 278 19.32 -33.01 8.52
N GLY A 279 19.52 -32.28 9.63
CA GLY A 279 20.84 -31.98 10.20
C GLY A 279 21.63 -30.91 9.43
N THR A 280 21.02 -30.23 8.46
CA THR A 280 21.66 -29.14 7.70
C THR A 280 20.87 -27.83 7.80
N TYR A 281 21.55 -26.72 7.56
CA TYR A 281 21.01 -25.36 7.65
C TYR A 281 21.46 -24.53 6.45
N PHE A 282 20.57 -23.68 5.96
CA PHE A 282 20.93 -22.61 5.03
C PHE A 282 21.41 -21.40 5.83
N LEU A 283 22.56 -20.84 5.48
CA LEU A 283 22.97 -19.54 6.02
C LEU A 283 22.11 -18.43 5.41
N GLY A 284 21.62 -17.57 6.28
CA GLY A 284 20.93 -16.37 5.87
C GLY A 284 21.88 -15.19 5.67
N ASN A 285 21.27 -14.05 5.36
CA ASN A 285 21.96 -12.79 5.12
C ASN A 285 22.22 -12.04 6.45
N ASN A 286 21.63 -12.49 7.56
CA ASN A 286 21.82 -11.95 8.90
C ASN A 286 21.69 -10.41 8.97
N ARG A 287 20.64 -9.87 8.34
CA ARG A 287 20.43 -8.43 8.21
C ARG A 287 18.99 -8.04 8.43
N SER A 288 18.76 -6.74 8.61
CA SER A 288 17.44 -6.13 8.53
C SER A 288 17.17 -5.61 7.11
N TYR A 289 15.99 -5.03 6.90
CA TYR A 289 15.65 -4.36 5.64
C TYR A 289 16.62 -3.22 5.34
N ASP A 290 17.12 -3.19 4.12
CA ASP A 290 18.07 -2.19 3.66
C ASP A 290 17.98 -2.07 2.14
N VAL A 291 17.48 -0.94 1.68
CA VAL A 291 17.29 -0.64 0.25
C VAL A 291 18.60 -0.66 -0.55
N LEU A 292 19.74 -0.38 0.09
CA LEU A 292 21.05 -0.33 -0.56
C LEU A 292 21.84 -1.64 -0.43
N SER A 293 21.27 -2.66 0.20
CA SER A 293 21.96 -3.93 0.41
C SER A 293 22.31 -4.61 -0.91
N TYR A 294 23.52 -5.18 -0.94
CA TYR A 294 23.98 -6.10 -1.98
C TYR A 294 23.93 -7.57 -1.52
N ASP A 295 23.49 -7.81 -0.28
CA ASP A 295 23.37 -9.13 0.30
C ASP A 295 21.90 -9.59 0.28
N TYR A 296 21.53 -10.30 -0.79
CA TYR A 296 20.15 -10.74 -1.06
C TYR A 296 20.14 -12.20 -1.51
N LYS A 297 18.97 -12.84 -1.52
CA LYS A 297 18.73 -14.13 -2.21
C LYS A 297 18.32 -13.89 -3.65
N THR A 298 17.40 -12.97 -3.88
CA THR A 298 17.04 -12.49 -5.22
C THR A 298 17.03 -10.96 -5.25
N LEU A 299 17.36 -10.39 -6.40
CA LEU A 299 17.27 -8.96 -6.70
C LEU A 299 16.68 -8.80 -8.09
N GLN A 300 15.72 -7.88 -8.22
CA GLN A 300 15.24 -7.37 -9.50
C GLN A 300 15.10 -5.85 -9.41
N ASN A 301 15.81 -5.13 -10.27
CA ASN A 301 15.58 -3.70 -10.51
C ASN A 301 14.94 -3.53 -11.87
N ILE A 302 13.85 -2.78 -11.95
CA ILE A 302 13.25 -2.31 -13.20
C ILE A 302 13.37 -0.80 -13.24
N ASP A 303 14.27 -0.30 -14.08
CA ASP A 303 14.39 1.13 -14.35
C ASP A 303 13.38 1.55 -15.41
N VAL A 304 12.75 2.70 -15.20
CA VAL A 304 11.77 3.31 -16.09
C VAL A 304 12.20 4.73 -16.43
N THR A 305 12.34 5.02 -17.72
CA THR A 305 12.63 6.36 -18.26
C THR A 305 11.54 6.81 -19.21
N PHE A 306 11.16 8.09 -19.20
CA PHE A 306 10.04 8.58 -20.00
C PHE A 306 10.39 9.15 -21.38
N ASP A 307 11.65 9.56 -21.61
CA ASP A 307 12.04 10.29 -22.84
C ASP A 307 12.94 9.51 -23.80
N GLN A 308 13.04 8.20 -23.58
CA GLN A 308 13.77 7.27 -24.44
C GLN A 308 12.79 6.49 -25.34
N PRO A 309 13.20 6.02 -26.54
CA PRO A 309 12.37 5.13 -27.34
C PRO A 309 11.98 3.85 -26.55
N LEU A 310 10.87 3.20 -26.91
CA LEU A 310 10.23 2.14 -26.11
C LEU A 310 11.17 1.01 -25.64
N TYR A 311 12.11 0.59 -26.50
CA TYR A 311 13.04 -0.51 -26.16
C TYR A 311 14.12 -0.12 -25.14
N SER A 312 14.34 1.17 -24.90
CA SER A 312 15.23 1.70 -23.85
C SER A 312 14.46 2.33 -22.69
N THR A 313 13.13 2.25 -22.69
CA THR A 313 12.24 2.76 -21.62
C THR A 313 12.35 1.93 -20.35
N TYR A 314 12.45 0.60 -20.49
CA TYR A 314 12.52 -0.34 -19.37
C TYR A 314 13.85 -1.06 -19.38
N ARG A 315 14.57 -1.04 -18.25
CA ARG A 315 15.81 -1.81 -18.10
C ARG A 315 15.76 -2.67 -16.86
N GLN A 316 15.78 -3.98 -17.07
CA GLN A 316 15.87 -4.96 -16.00
C GLN A 316 17.32 -5.24 -15.62
N ARG A 317 17.59 -5.33 -14.32
CA ARG A 317 18.82 -5.90 -13.75
C ARG A 317 18.46 -6.88 -12.65
N THR A 318 18.96 -8.10 -12.76
CA THR A 318 18.69 -9.15 -11.79
C THR A 318 19.96 -9.57 -11.05
N GLY A 319 19.79 -10.22 -9.91
CA GLY A 319 20.88 -10.80 -9.15
C GLY A 319 20.41 -11.98 -8.31
N VAL A 320 21.28 -12.97 -8.14
CA VAL A 320 21.02 -14.15 -7.31
C VAL A 320 22.16 -14.28 -6.30
N GLY A 321 21.82 -14.39 -5.03
CA GLY A 321 22.79 -14.61 -3.97
C GLY A 321 23.27 -16.05 -3.90
N THR A 322 24.48 -16.24 -3.40
CA THR A 322 25.00 -17.57 -3.11
C THR A 322 24.27 -18.16 -1.90
N THR A 323 23.83 -19.41 -2.02
CA THR A 323 23.30 -20.21 -0.92
C THR A 323 24.44 -21.01 -0.31
N TYR A 324 24.57 -20.96 1.02
CA TYR A 324 25.57 -21.71 1.78
C TYR A 324 24.87 -22.71 2.68
N LEU A 325 25.38 -23.94 2.69
CA LEU A 325 24.90 -25.04 3.51
C LEU A 325 25.91 -25.37 4.60
N VAL A 326 25.44 -25.48 5.84
CA VAL A 326 26.24 -25.87 7.01
C VAL A 326 25.56 -27.02 7.76
N ASP A 327 26.33 -27.72 8.60
CA ASP A 327 25.79 -28.71 9.55
C ASP A 327 25.31 -28.05 10.87
N GLU A 328 24.88 -28.88 11.84
CA GLU A 328 24.44 -28.45 13.16
C GLU A 328 25.48 -27.62 13.94
N ASP A 329 26.77 -27.92 13.74
CA ASP A 329 27.91 -27.29 14.40
C ASP A 329 28.44 -26.06 13.64
N ASN A 330 27.77 -25.65 12.55
CA ASN A 330 28.18 -24.57 11.62
C ASN A 330 29.42 -24.88 10.77
N ASN A 331 29.80 -26.15 10.62
CA ASN A 331 30.84 -26.50 9.66
C ASN A 331 30.30 -26.32 8.25
N PHE A 332 31.10 -25.67 7.39
CA PHE A 332 30.75 -25.48 5.99
C PHE A 332 30.67 -26.83 5.26
N LEU A 333 29.55 -27.05 4.58
CA LEU A 333 29.34 -28.24 3.75
C LEU A 333 29.51 -27.93 2.27
N SER A 334 28.84 -26.89 1.78
CA SER A 334 28.90 -26.47 0.37
C SER A 334 28.30 -25.08 0.14
N SER A 335 28.55 -24.52 -1.03
CA SER A 335 27.88 -23.33 -1.52
C SER A 335 27.50 -23.46 -2.99
N LYS A 336 26.33 -22.96 -3.36
CA LYS A 336 25.86 -22.93 -4.74
C LYS A 336 25.05 -21.67 -5.02
N THR A 337 25.08 -21.22 -6.27
CA THR A 337 24.25 -20.11 -6.75
C THR A 337 23.24 -20.68 -7.73
N ALA A 338 21.97 -20.35 -7.56
CA ALA A 338 20.95 -20.78 -8.50
C ALA A 338 21.17 -20.08 -9.84
N ASN A 339 20.99 -20.83 -10.92
CA ASN A 339 21.00 -20.27 -12.26
C ASN A 339 19.60 -19.67 -12.50
N CYS A 340 19.36 -18.44 -12.05
CA CYS A 340 18.11 -17.73 -12.29
C CYS A 340 18.41 -16.48 -13.11
N THR A 341 18.04 -16.49 -14.38
CA THR A 341 18.26 -15.40 -15.33
C THR A 341 16.95 -15.07 -16.04
N ALA A 342 16.91 -13.95 -16.77
CA ALA A 342 15.78 -13.71 -17.66
C ALA A 342 15.74 -14.76 -18.80
N ASP A 343 16.91 -15.18 -19.29
CA ASP A 343 17.03 -16.11 -20.43
C ASP A 343 16.47 -17.51 -20.15
N ASN A 344 16.45 -17.93 -18.89
CA ASN A 344 15.87 -19.22 -18.50
C ASN A 344 14.48 -19.11 -17.87
N GLY A 345 13.84 -17.95 -17.96
CA GLY A 345 12.47 -17.72 -17.51
C GLY A 345 12.32 -17.54 -15.99
N ALA A 346 13.41 -17.49 -15.23
CA ALA A 346 13.35 -17.27 -13.78
C ALA A 346 13.06 -15.81 -13.40
N TYR A 347 13.20 -14.88 -14.34
CA TYR A 347 12.78 -13.50 -14.16
C TYR A 347 12.04 -13.00 -15.39
N ASP A 348 10.84 -12.49 -15.15
CA ASP A 348 9.99 -11.95 -16.20
C ASP A 348 9.97 -10.41 -16.17
N LEU A 349 9.90 -9.84 -17.37
CA LEU A 349 9.50 -8.45 -17.61
C LEU A 349 8.63 -8.44 -18.87
N TYR A 350 7.37 -8.06 -18.71
CA TYR A 350 6.42 -7.96 -19.82
C TYR A 350 5.70 -6.62 -19.76
N LEU A 351 5.21 -6.17 -20.91
CA LEU A 351 4.53 -4.89 -21.03
C LEU A 351 3.01 -5.11 -20.95
N LEU A 352 2.31 -4.24 -20.21
CA LEU A 352 0.87 -4.35 -19.97
C LEU A 352 0.06 -3.58 -21.01
N SER A 353 -0.94 -4.24 -21.61
CA SER A 353 -1.84 -3.61 -22.57
C SER A 353 -2.89 -2.72 -21.87
N PRO A 354 -3.18 -1.51 -22.41
CA PRO A 354 -2.52 -0.91 -23.57
C PRO A 354 -1.11 -0.44 -23.19
N ASN A 355 -0.11 -0.88 -23.96
CA ASN A 355 1.23 -0.27 -23.96
C ASN A 355 1.07 1.10 -24.57
N SER A 356 0.56 2.05 -23.80
CA SER A 356 0.32 3.36 -24.32
C SER A 356 1.68 3.99 -24.65
N TYR A 357 1.87 4.39 -25.92
CA TYR A 357 2.89 5.36 -26.35
C TYR A 357 2.75 6.72 -25.62
N GLU A 358 1.97 6.77 -24.55
CA GLU A 358 1.77 7.92 -23.73
C GLU A 358 3.12 8.31 -23.15
N THR A 359 3.45 9.56 -23.42
CA THR A 359 4.61 10.23 -22.87
C THR A 359 4.50 10.31 -21.37
N ASP A 360 3.31 10.18 -20.79
CA ASP A 360 3.09 10.49 -19.38
C ASP A 360 2.75 9.28 -18.51
N LYS A 361 2.55 8.09 -19.11
CA LYS A 361 2.22 6.85 -18.38
C LYS A 361 3.02 5.66 -18.85
N LYS A 362 3.54 4.86 -17.90
CA LYS A 362 4.25 3.60 -18.14
C LYS A 362 3.66 2.48 -17.30
N GLN A 363 3.60 1.28 -17.87
CA GLN A 363 2.99 0.10 -17.26
C GLN A 363 3.77 -1.15 -17.66
N PHE A 364 4.06 -2.01 -16.69
CA PHE A 364 4.77 -3.27 -16.91
C PHE A 364 4.38 -4.27 -15.83
N GLY A 365 4.55 -5.56 -16.14
CA GLY A 365 4.55 -6.62 -15.15
C GLY A 365 5.93 -7.25 -15.06
N ALA A 366 6.27 -7.72 -13.87
CA ALA A 366 7.55 -8.36 -13.59
C ALA A 366 7.37 -9.43 -12.53
N GLY A 367 8.27 -10.41 -12.54
CA GLY A 367 8.28 -11.47 -11.55
C GLY A 367 9.65 -12.11 -11.40
N GLY A 368 9.79 -12.87 -10.33
CA GLY A 368 10.91 -13.77 -10.10
C GLY A 368 10.39 -15.13 -9.65
N ASP A 369 10.97 -16.18 -10.18
CA ASP A 369 10.75 -17.57 -9.83
C ASP A 369 12.11 -18.26 -9.77
N CYS A 370 12.73 -18.24 -8.59
CA CYS A 370 14.12 -18.66 -8.44
C CYS A 370 14.30 -19.75 -7.40
N GLY A 371 14.66 -20.94 -7.88
CA GLY A 371 14.89 -22.14 -7.08
C GLY A 371 16.03 -22.07 -6.07
N ILE A 372 15.92 -22.89 -5.04
CA ILE A 372 17.03 -23.21 -4.14
C ILE A 372 17.97 -24.16 -4.88
N PRO A 373 19.29 -23.90 -4.98
CA PRO A 373 20.21 -24.66 -5.83
C PRO A 373 20.64 -26.03 -5.26
N TYR A 374 19.74 -26.71 -4.54
CA TYR A 374 19.97 -27.98 -3.87
C TYR A 374 18.74 -28.86 -3.98
N ASN A 375 18.88 -30.10 -4.41
CA ASN A 375 17.77 -31.07 -4.49
C ASN A 375 16.57 -30.55 -5.31
N ASP A 376 16.85 -30.05 -6.52
CA ASP A 376 15.90 -29.37 -7.43
C ASP A 376 14.58 -30.13 -7.66
N ASN A 377 14.54 -31.45 -7.45
CA ASN A 377 13.32 -32.25 -7.54
C ASN A 377 12.31 -32.02 -6.40
N ILE A 378 12.73 -31.43 -5.28
CA ILE A 378 11.92 -31.27 -4.07
C ILE A 378 11.95 -29.86 -3.49
N THR A 379 12.91 -29.02 -3.87
CA THR A 379 12.95 -27.63 -3.40
C THR A 379 12.03 -26.74 -4.21
N PRO A 380 11.17 -25.95 -3.57
CA PRO A 380 10.41 -24.92 -4.23
C PRO A 380 11.28 -23.70 -4.57
N ASP A 381 10.71 -22.83 -5.39
CA ASP A 381 11.30 -21.58 -5.82
C ASP A 381 10.83 -20.43 -4.91
N ILE A 382 11.59 -19.34 -4.89
CA ILE A 382 11.12 -18.06 -4.36
C ILE A 382 10.34 -17.38 -5.47
N THR A 383 9.01 -17.35 -5.33
CA THR A 383 8.11 -16.84 -6.35
C THR A 383 7.47 -15.51 -5.92
N TYR A 384 7.52 -14.53 -6.82
CA TYR A 384 6.78 -13.28 -6.70
C TYR A 384 6.44 -12.72 -8.08
N TYR A 385 5.32 -12.02 -8.17
CA TYR A 385 4.93 -11.30 -9.37
C TYR A 385 4.23 -9.98 -9.00
N TYR A 386 4.37 -8.99 -9.86
CA TYR A 386 3.66 -7.73 -9.71
C TYR A 386 3.45 -7.03 -11.06
N ASP A 387 2.33 -6.35 -11.16
CA ASP A 387 2.06 -5.34 -12.18
C ASP A 387 2.29 -3.96 -11.56
N ALA A 388 2.94 -3.07 -12.29
CA ALA A 388 3.25 -1.71 -11.87
C ALA A 388 2.79 -0.68 -12.90
N TRP A 389 2.28 0.45 -12.39
CA TRP A 389 1.93 1.66 -13.11
C TRP A 389 2.76 2.79 -12.53
N ILE A 390 3.33 3.63 -13.38
CA ILE A 390 4.05 4.84 -13.00
C ILE A 390 3.69 5.94 -14.00
N GLU A 391 3.25 7.07 -13.46
CA GLU A 391 3.00 8.29 -14.19
C GLU A 391 4.26 9.17 -14.17
N ARG A 392 4.39 10.05 -15.18
CA ARG A 392 5.56 10.89 -15.37
C ARG A 392 5.82 11.77 -14.15
N ASP A 393 4.77 12.21 -13.46
CA ASP A 393 4.80 13.09 -12.28
C ASP A 393 5.16 12.38 -10.95
N GLY A 394 5.37 11.06 -10.98
CA GLY A 394 5.76 10.26 -9.83
C GLY A 394 4.62 9.49 -9.17
N ASP A 395 3.41 9.51 -9.71
CA ASP A 395 2.30 8.70 -9.21
C ASP A 395 2.45 7.26 -9.61
N TRP A 396 2.29 6.35 -8.66
CA TRP A 396 2.48 4.94 -8.94
C TRP A 396 1.45 4.05 -8.25
N ARG A 397 1.33 2.87 -8.84
CA ARG A 397 0.59 1.75 -8.28
C ARG A 397 1.36 0.48 -8.53
N VAL A 398 1.34 -0.44 -7.58
CA VAL A 398 1.86 -1.78 -7.73
C VAL A 398 0.87 -2.75 -7.13
N LYS A 399 0.47 -3.77 -7.89
CA LYS A 399 -0.34 -4.88 -7.38
C LYS A 399 0.35 -6.20 -7.69
N GLY A 400 0.23 -7.20 -6.83
CA GLY A 400 0.92 -8.46 -7.04
C GLY A 400 0.70 -9.47 -5.95
N SER A 401 1.50 -10.53 -5.96
CA SER A 401 1.61 -11.43 -4.82
C SER A 401 2.99 -12.06 -4.74
N HIS A 402 3.33 -12.55 -3.55
CA HIS A 402 4.54 -13.31 -3.33
C HIS A 402 4.34 -14.37 -2.26
N ASP A 403 5.24 -15.35 -2.25
CA ASP A 403 5.35 -16.37 -1.19
C ASP A 403 5.66 -15.73 0.17
N LYS A 404 5.30 -16.35 1.29
CA LYS A 404 5.62 -15.80 2.63
C LYS A 404 6.99 -16.25 3.16
N ALA A 405 7.89 -16.61 2.24
CA ALA A 405 9.28 -16.96 2.53
C ALA A 405 10.16 -16.61 1.31
N PRO A 406 11.42 -16.16 1.52
CA PRO A 406 11.97 -15.68 2.78
C PRO A 406 11.40 -14.27 3.11
N ALA A 407 12.20 -13.31 3.60
CA ALA A 407 11.72 -11.93 3.74
C ALA A 407 11.72 -11.25 2.36
N HIS A 408 10.72 -10.42 2.09
CA HIS A 408 10.59 -9.64 0.84
C HIS A 408 10.62 -8.14 1.15
N GLU A 409 11.28 -7.37 0.30
CA GLU A 409 11.32 -5.91 0.40
C GLU A 409 11.22 -5.27 -0.98
N PHE A 410 10.38 -4.24 -1.09
CA PHE A 410 10.09 -3.58 -2.34
C PHE A 410 10.12 -2.06 -2.18
N TYR A 411 10.91 -1.39 -3.01
CA TYR A 411 11.12 0.05 -3.02
C TYR A 411 10.92 0.64 -4.41
N ILE A 412 10.56 1.92 -4.45
CA ILE A 412 10.64 2.75 -5.66
C ILE A 412 11.59 3.92 -5.40
N TYR A 413 12.58 4.08 -6.27
CA TYR A 413 13.41 5.28 -6.34
C TYR A 413 12.76 6.28 -7.29
N ASP A 414 12.72 7.55 -6.88
CA ASP A 414 12.38 8.68 -7.74
C ASP A 414 13.61 9.56 -7.91
N GLY A 415 14.11 9.62 -9.15
CA GLY A 415 15.30 10.39 -9.51
C GLY A 415 15.11 11.90 -9.46
N SER A 416 13.89 12.42 -9.50
CA SER A 416 13.62 13.86 -9.42
C SER A 416 13.81 14.42 -8.01
N ILE A 417 13.56 13.60 -6.99
CA ILE A 417 13.75 13.94 -5.58
C ILE A 417 14.94 13.21 -4.95
N GLY A 418 15.55 12.26 -5.68
CA GLY A 418 16.74 11.54 -5.26
C GLY A 418 16.53 10.62 -4.05
N SER A 419 15.34 10.04 -3.90
CA SER A 419 15.00 9.27 -2.70
C SER A 419 14.20 8.00 -2.99
N TYR A 420 14.28 7.04 -2.06
CA TYR A 420 13.48 5.83 -2.08
C TYR A 420 12.22 5.98 -1.23
N THR A 421 11.09 5.50 -1.77
CA THR A 421 9.89 5.20 -0.99
C THR A 421 9.82 3.69 -0.79
N THR A 422 9.59 3.25 0.46
CA THR A 422 9.30 1.85 0.75
C THR A 422 7.88 1.54 0.32
N ILE A 423 7.71 0.64 -0.65
CA ILE A 423 6.40 0.13 -1.07
C ILE A 423 5.89 -0.83 0.02
N PHE A 424 6.68 -1.87 0.33
CA PHE A 424 6.45 -2.74 1.48
C PHE A 424 7.73 -3.44 1.95
N GLN A 425 7.65 -3.97 3.17
CA GLN A 425 8.60 -4.89 3.79
C GLN A 425 7.77 -6.02 4.43
N HIS A 426 8.02 -7.26 4.03
CA HIS A 426 7.31 -8.46 4.50
C HIS A 426 8.29 -9.41 5.18
N GLY A 427 8.00 -9.77 6.43
CA GLY A 427 8.90 -10.54 7.29
C GLY A 427 8.99 -12.03 6.96
N PHE A 428 9.98 -12.70 7.55
CA PHE A 428 10.15 -14.14 7.41
C PHE A 428 9.73 -14.86 8.69
N ASP A 429 8.87 -15.86 8.58
CA ASP A 429 8.39 -16.66 9.73
C ASP A 429 9.39 -17.74 10.20
N GLY A 430 10.66 -17.66 9.79
CA GLY A 430 11.72 -18.56 10.23
C GLY A 430 11.69 -19.97 9.59
N ASN A 431 10.86 -20.21 8.56
CA ASN A 431 10.79 -21.51 7.89
C ASN A 431 10.38 -21.41 6.41
N PHE A 432 10.81 -22.38 5.60
CA PHE A 432 10.61 -22.38 4.14
C PHE A 432 9.33 -23.09 3.67
N ASN A 433 8.42 -23.47 4.56
CA ASN A 433 7.18 -24.14 4.14
C ASN A 433 6.29 -23.22 3.29
N ASN A 434 6.41 -21.91 3.47
CA ASN A 434 5.68 -20.91 2.70
C ASN A 434 6.18 -20.69 1.27
N LEU A 435 7.25 -21.38 0.83
CA LEU A 435 7.69 -21.37 -0.58
C LEU A 435 6.89 -22.34 -1.46
N PHE A 436 6.13 -23.26 -0.87
CA PHE A 436 5.49 -24.31 -1.66
C PHE A 436 4.30 -23.73 -2.45
N PRO A 437 4.11 -24.05 -3.74
CA PRO A 437 3.12 -23.41 -4.65
C PRO A 437 1.63 -23.45 -4.25
N PHE A 438 1.29 -24.07 -3.12
CA PHE A 438 -0.07 -24.16 -2.57
C PHE A 438 -0.19 -23.56 -1.17
N TYR A 439 0.91 -23.14 -0.56
CA TYR A 439 0.85 -22.35 0.66
C TYR A 439 0.27 -20.95 0.35
N PRO A 440 -0.35 -20.30 1.34
CA PRO A 440 -0.97 -19.02 1.12
C PRO A 440 0.04 -17.94 0.75
N ASN A 441 -0.27 -17.16 -0.27
CA ASN A 441 0.51 -16.00 -0.66
C ASN A 441 0.09 -14.77 0.16
N TRP A 442 0.93 -13.74 0.11
CA TRP A 442 0.54 -12.38 0.45
C TRP A 442 0.22 -11.63 -0.85
N THR A 443 -1.04 -11.20 -1.01
CA THR A 443 -1.53 -10.45 -2.17
C THR A 443 -1.67 -8.99 -1.80
N PHE A 444 -1.21 -8.09 -2.66
CA PHE A 444 -1.15 -6.67 -2.37
C PHE A 444 -1.62 -5.78 -3.52
N ASP A 445 -2.13 -4.60 -3.16
CA ASP A 445 -2.43 -3.50 -4.08
C ASP A 445 -2.10 -2.17 -3.39
N ILE A 446 -1.07 -1.50 -3.90
CA ILE A 446 -0.39 -0.40 -3.21
C ILE A 446 -0.36 0.79 -4.17
N SER A 447 -0.84 1.95 -3.73
CA SER A 447 -0.73 3.19 -4.53
C SER A 447 -0.15 4.35 -3.73
N GLY A 448 0.72 5.12 -4.39
CA GLY A 448 1.67 6.06 -3.80
C GLY A 448 1.35 7.54 -4.00
#